data_AF-A0A1Y2SSF7-F1
#
_entry.id   AF-A0A1Y2SSF7-F1
#
_cell.length_a   1.000
_cell.length_b   1.000
_cell.length_c   1.000
_cell.angle_alpha   90.00
_cell.angle_beta   90.00
_cell.angle_gamma   90.00
#
_symmetry.space_group_name_H-M   'P 1'
#
loop_
_entity.id
_entity.type
_entity.pdbx_description
1 polymer ?
#
loop_
_entity_poly.entity_id
_entity_poly.type
_entity_poly.pdbx_seq_one_letter_code
_entity_poly.pdbx_strand_id
1 'polypeptide(L)' 'MSTPKITIEISRTMAEKHSNPGKKVSDQMLSDFITDCVVSGLEIMEFPESEIKTIITDE' A
#
# COMPACT_ATOMS: atom_id res chain seq x y z
N MET A 1 -5.31 -23.45 -6.50
CA MET A 1 -4.09 -22.67 -6.81
C MET A 1 -3.73 -21.88 -5.55
N SER A 2 -2.44 -21.68 -5.26
CA SER A 2 -2.03 -20.83 -4.14
C SER A 2 -2.22 -19.37 -4.49
N THR A 3 -2.96 -18.63 -3.68
CA THR A 3 -3.12 -17.18 -3.78
C THR A 3 -1.74 -16.50 -3.75
N PRO A 4 -1.39 -15.65 -4.75
CA PRO A 4 -0.16 -14.89 -4.71
C PRO A 4 -0.08 -14.02 -3.45
N LYS A 5 1.14 -13.86 -2.92
CA LYS A 5 1.41 -12.99 -1.77
C LYS A 5 2.32 -11.86 -2.21
N ILE A 6 1.90 -10.63 -1.94
CA ILE A 6 2.60 -9.41 -2.35
C ILE A 6 2.97 -8.64 -1.09
N THR A 7 4.27 -8.36 -0.93
CA THR A 7 4.75 -7.48 0.14
C THR A 7 5.21 -6.17 -0.47
N ILE A 8 4.76 -5.06 0.11
CA ILE A 8 5.10 -3.72 -0.34
C ILE A 8 5.72 -2.97 0.83
N GLU A 9 6.91 -2.44 0.58
CA GLU A 9 7.65 -1.63 1.52
C GLU A 9 7.72 -0.21 0.99
N ILE A 10 7.33 0.75 1.80
CA ILE A 10 7.32 2.17 1.42
C ILE A 10 7.70 3.04 2.62
N SER A 11 8.51 4.06 2.38
CA SER A 11 8.86 5.01 3.43
C SER A 11 7.65 5.87 3.79
N ARG A 12 7.53 6.20 5.08
CA ARG A 12 6.49 7.09 5.60
C ARG A 12 6.42 8.40 4.82
N THR A 13 7.57 9.02 4.57
CA THR A 13 7.70 10.28 3.84
C THR A 13 7.07 10.18 2.44
N MET A 14 7.29 9.07 1.74
CA MET A 14 6.70 8.83 0.42
C MET A 14 5.20 8.60 0.52
N ALA A 15 4.76 7.76 1.47
CA ALA A 15 3.34 7.46 1.65
C ALA A 15 2.52 8.71 2.04
N GLU A 16 3.05 9.59 2.90
CA GLU A 16 2.41 10.86 3.28
C GLU A 16 2.31 11.84 2.11
N LYS A 17 3.33 11.89 1.24
CA LYS A 17 3.33 12.74 0.04
C LYS A 17 2.20 12.38 -0.93
N HIS A 18 1.83 11.09 -1.01
CA HIS A 18 0.82 10.61 -1.94
C HIS A 18 -0.59 10.53 -1.33
N SER A 19 -0.70 10.38 -0.01
CA SER A 19 -2.00 10.31 0.69
C SER A 19 -2.55 11.68 1.07
N ASN A 20 -1.78 12.51 1.77
CA ASN A 20 -2.21 13.83 2.22
C ASN A 20 -1.01 14.76 2.49
N PRO A 21 -0.60 15.55 1.49
CA PRO A 21 0.57 16.42 1.61
C PRO A 21 0.46 17.36 2.82
N GLY A 22 1.38 17.22 3.77
CA GLY A 22 1.53 18.17 4.89
C GLY A 22 0.70 17.87 6.14
N LYS A 23 0.06 16.70 6.26
CA LYS A 23 -0.54 16.24 7.52
C LYS A 23 0.03 14.90 7.95
N LYS A 24 0.51 14.83 9.20
CA LYS A 24 0.83 13.54 9.82
C LYS A 24 -0.45 12.71 9.93
N VAL A 25 -0.40 11.52 9.35
CA VAL A 25 -1.45 10.51 9.42
C VAL A 25 -0.92 9.27 10.14
N SER A 26 -1.82 8.46 10.67
CA SER A 26 -1.42 7.22 11.35
C SER A 26 -0.83 6.21 10.37
N ASP A 27 0.04 5.31 10.85
CA ASP A 27 0.57 4.20 10.04
C ASP A 27 -0.53 3.35 9.44
N GLN A 28 -1.63 3.16 10.18
CA GLN A 28 -2.76 2.40 9.69
C GLN A 28 -3.42 3.10 8.49
N MET A 29 -3.68 4.39 8.57
CA MET A 29 -4.24 5.15 7.44
C MET A 29 -3.32 5.15 6.22
N LEU A 30 -2.00 5.22 6.42
CA LEU A 30 -1.04 5.11 5.32
C LEU A 30 -1.04 3.71 4.71
N SER A 31 -1.02 2.68 5.56
CA SER A 31 -1.06 1.29 5.14
C SER A 31 -2.31 0.99 4.33
N ASP A 32 -3.48 1.43 4.80
CA ASP A 32 -4.76 1.23 4.12
C ASP A 32 -4.76 1.93 2.76
N PHE A 33 -4.37 3.21 2.71
CA PHE A 33 -4.28 3.96 1.45
C PHE A 33 -3.37 3.30 0.42
N ILE A 34 -2.16 2.88 0.83
CA ILE A 34 -1.21 2.23 -0.08
C ILE A 34 -1.73 0.88 -0.53
N THR A 35 -2.37 0.11 0.37
CA THR A 35 -2.98 -1.17 0.02
C THR A 35 -4.09 -0.97 -1.02
N ASP A 36 -4.96 0.02 -0.84
CA ASP A 36 -6.05 0.34 -1.78
C ASP A 36 -5.51 0.75 -3.16
N CYS A 37 -4.45 1.55 -3.22
CA CYS A 37 -3.78 1.90 -4.49
C CYS A 37 -3.27 0.66 -5.22
N VAL A 38 -2.69 -0.29 -4.47
CA VAL A 38 -2.11 -1.51 -5.03
C VAL A 38 -3.22 -2.44 -5.51
N VAL A 39 -4.26 -2.66 -4.70
CA VAL A 39 -5.44 -3.45 -5.08
C VAL A 39 -6.03 -2.89 -6.37
N SER A 40 -6.29 -1.59 -6.43
CA SER A 40 -6.83 -0.93 -7.62
C SER A 40 -5.94 -1.15 -8.85
N GLY A 41 -4.63 -1.04 -8.70
CA GLY A 41 -3.68 -1.28 -9.79
C GLY A 41 -3.66 -2.73 -10.27
N LEU A 42 -3.74 -3.69 -9.34
CA LEU A 42 -3.80 -5.12 -9.64
C LEU A 42 -5.12 -5.49 -10.34
N GLU A 43 -6.23 -4.93 -9.91
CA GLU A 43 -7.55 -5.11 -10.54
C GLU A 43 -7.55 -4.61 -11.98
N ILE A 44 -6.98 -3.43 -12.25
CA ILE A 44 -6.85 -2.87 -13.61
C ILE A 44 -6.04 -3.80 -14.53
N MET A 45 -5.07 -4.53 -13.98
CA MET A 45 -4.24 -5.48 -14.73
C MET A 45 -4.84 -6.89 -14.81
N GLU A 46 -6.06 -7.10 -14.30
CA GLU A 46 -6.68 -8.42 -14.16
C GLU A 46 -5.77 -9.42 -13.41
N PHE A 47 -4.96 -8.92 -12.48
CA PHE A 47 -4.08 -9.75 -11.68
C PHE A 47 -4.89 -10.64 -10.74
N PRO A 48 -4.48 -11.89 -10.48
CA PRO A 48 -5.21 -12.77 -9.56
C PRO A 48 -5.36 -12.16 -8.16
N GLU A 49 -6.47 -12.47 -7.49
CA GLU A 49 -6.68 -12.09 -6.09
C GLU A 49 -5.45 -12.47 -5.26
N SER A 50 -4.96 -11.53 -4.45
CA SER A 50 -3.66 -11.61 -3.80
C SER A 50 -3.74 -11.17 -2.35
N GLU A 51 -2.97 -11.84 -1.49
CA GLU A 51 -2.76 -11.39 -0.11
C GLU A 51 -1.70 -10.28 -0.12
N ILE A 52 -2.09 -9.06 0.24
CA ILE A 52 -1.19 -7.89 0.23
C ILE A 52 -0.80 -7.54 1.66
N LYS A 53 0.50 -7.39 1.89
CA LYS A 53 1.07 -6.89 3.13
C LYS A 53 1.84 -5.60 2.87
N THR A 54 1.39 -4.52 3.51
CA THR A 54 2.06 -3.22 3.45
C THR A 54 2.92 -3.02 4.69
N ILE A 55 4.16 -2.58 4.49
CA ILE A 55 5.13 -2.27 5.53
C ILE A 55 5.53 -0.81 5.35
N ILE A 56 5.21 0.01 6.36
CA ILE A 56 5.68 1.39 6.44
C ILE A 56 7.03 1.39 7.13
N THR A 57 8.04 1.97 6.49
CA THR A 57 9.36 2.18 7.08
C THR A 57 9.54 3.65 7.44
N ASP A 58 10.16 3.89 8.60
CA ASP A 58 10.77 5.18 8.88
C ASP A 58 12.17 5.12 8.23
N GLU A 59 12.52 6.11 7.41
CA GLU A 59 13.86 6.18 6.77
C GLU A 59 15.01 6.10 7.80
#